data_AF-A0A4R9M1P6-F1
#
_entry.id   AF-A0A4R9M1P6-F1
#
_cell.length_a   1.000
_cell.length_b   1.000
_cell.length_c   1.000
_cell.angle_alpha   90.00
_cell.angle_beta   90.00
_cell.angle_gamma   90.00
#
_symmetry.space_group_name_H-M   'P 1'
#
loop_
_entity.id
_entity.type
_entity.pdbx_description
1 polymer ?
#
loop_
_entity_poly.entity_id
_entity_poly.type
_entity_poly.pdbx_seq_one_letter_code
_entity_poly.pdbx_strand_id
1 'polypeptide(L)'
;MTNEIEESLKEQIKQRLLDPLIGIIIISTALYNWKLILILILDSKPIIERLNYIENIYFLNFCSYLNHFGIPLLISIFWFFLYPILRHYTSMYYTSNYLKTEKMKADLANNANNIPRLELLEKANNKLQSIEPYLIKFYKMNKEGNASYNILKCEAAEIGSWVNDNGFIGKLAYQTKEKSIWANGIVFEKMDNGYVLIQTTGTVSWDIVGAFTKKIPTEVSDYYLSTEPGKMEQERSKIRKEYQTLGTTTIEGNEVTFKLDLKVTPL
;
A
#
# COMPACT_ATOMS: atom_id res chain seq x y z
N MET A 1 -5.75 37.54 -17.35
CA MET A 1 -6.74 38.13 -16.42
C MET A 1 -7.39 37.12 -15.46
N THR A 2 -8.25 36.18 -15.88
CA THR A 2 -8.87 35.23 -14.92
C THR A 2 -7.86 34.30 -14.25
N ASN A 3 -6.86 33.82 -15.00
CA ASN A 3 -5.84 32.91 -14.46
C ASN A 3 -4.86 33.60 -13.49
N GLU A 4 -4.52 34.88 -13.75
CA GLU A 4 -3.65 35.66 -12.85
C GLU A 4 -4.34 35.96 -11.51
N ILE A 5 -5.65 36.22 -11.54
CA ILE A 5 -6.44 36.39 -10.32
C ILE A 5 -6.52 35.05 -9.56
N GLU A 6 -6.73 33.93 -10.25
CA GLU A 6 -6.77 32.60 -9.62
C GLU A 6 -5.43 32.21 -8.97
N GLU A 7 -4.31 32.44 -9.65
CA GLU A 7 -2.97 32.17 -9.13
C GLU A 7 -2.63 33.05 -7.94
N SER A 8 -2.92 34.36 -8.00
CA SER A 8 -2.70 35.28 -6.88
C SER A 8 -3.52 34.91 -5.63
N LEU A 9 -4.76 34.43 -5.82
CA LEU A 9 -5.60 33.96 -4.72
C LEU A 9 -5.08 32.66 -4.12
N LYS A 10 -4.68 31.70 -4.95
CA LYS A 10 -4.08 30.43 -4.48
C LYS A 10 -2.82 30.70 -3.67
N GLU A 11 -1.98 31.62 -4.13
CA GLU A 11 -0.73 31.94 -3.47
C GLU A 11 -0.94 32.64 -2.13
N GLN A 12 -1.89 33.58 -2.04
CA GLN A 12 -2.25 34.21 -0.77
C GLN A 12 -2.87 33.22 0.23
N ILE A 13 -3.74 32.31 -0.24
CA ILE A 13 -4.32 31.26 0.60
C ILE A 13 -3.22 30.34 1.10
N LYS A 14 -2.28 29.94 0.24
CA LYS A 14 -1.15 29.09 0.60
C LYS A 14 -0.26 29.79 1.64
N GLN A 15 0.08 31.06 1.45
CA GLN A 15 0.88 31.83 2.41
C GLN A 15 0.20 31.92 3.78
N ARG A 16 -1.12 32.09 3.84
CA ARG A 16 -1.88 32.15 5.10
C ARG A 16 -2.09 30.79 5.75
N LEU A 17 -2.22 29.71 4.96
CA LEU A 17 -2.26 28.34 5.47
C LEU A 17 -0.89 27.84 5.95
N LEU A 18 0.20 28.45 5.46
CA LEU A 18 1.55 28.19 5.94
C LEU A 18 1.81 28.83 7.31
N ASP A 19 0.98 29.79 7.75
CA ASP A 19 0.99 30.24 9.15
C ASP A 19 0.45 29.10 10.02
N PRO A 20 1.26 28.51 10.91
CA PRO A 20 0.86 27.37 11.72
C PRO A 20 -0.37 27.66 12.58
N LEU A 21 -0.53 28.89 13.06
CA LEU A 21 -1.62 29.25 13.95
C LEU A 21 -2.94 29.35 13.17
N ILE A 22 -2.92 30.04 12.03
CA ILE A 22 -4.10 30.18 11.16
C ILE A 22 -4.53 28.81 10.62
N GLY A 23 -3.57 27.99 10.18
CA GLY A 23 -3.82 26.64 9.71
C GLY A 23 -4.50 25.77 10.78
N ILE A 24 -3.97 25.77 12.01
CA ILE A 24 -4.55 24.99 13.12
C ILE A 24 -5.96 25.50 13.46
N ILE A 25 -6.19 26.82 13.49
CA ILE A 25 -7.52 27.39 13.75
C ILE A 25 -8.54 26.95 12.70
N ILE A 26 -8.18 27.05 11.41
CA ILE A 26 -9.07 26.63 10.31
C ILE A 26 -9.38 25.14 10.42
N ILE A 27 -8.37 24.30 10.62
CA ILE A 27 -8.53 22.84 10.72
C ILE A 27 -9.38 22.47 11.95
N SER A 28 -9.09 23.06 13.11
CA SER A 28 -9.84 22.80 14.34
C SER A 28 -11.29 23.25 14.21
N THR A 29 -11.53 24.42 13.62
CA THR A 29 -12.89 24.94 13.38
C THR A 29 -13.65 24.04 12.41
N ALA A 30 -13.01 23.58 11.33
CA ALA A 30 -13.62 22.69 10.37
C ALA A 30 -13.92 21.30 10.95
N LEU A 31 -12.99 20.74 11.73
CA LEU A 31 -13.16 19.44 12.39
C LEU A 31 -14.23 19.48 13.47
N TYR A 32 -14.30 20.55 14.26
CA TYR A 32 -15.30 20.68 15.32
C TYR A 32 -16.69 20.97 14.74
N ASN A 33 -16.77 21.87 13.76
CA ASN A 33 -18.03 22.27 13.11
C ASN A 33 -18.36 21.43 11.87
N TRP A 34 -17.86 20.19 11.78
CA TRP A 34 -18.03 19.34 10.60
C TRP A 34 -19.49 19.14 10.20
N LYS A 35 -20.41 19.04 11.17
CA LYS A 35 -21.86 18.90 10.90
C LYS A 35 -22.44 20.11 10.16
N LEU A 36 -22.04 21.32 10.54
CA LEU A 36 -22.48 22.56 9.87
C LEU A 36 -21.99 22.58 8.43
N ILE A 37 -20.72 22.21 8.21
CA ILE A 37 -20.13 22.12 6.87
C ILE A 37 -20.86 21.09 6.01
N LEU A 38 -21.18 19.91 6.56
CA LEU A 38 -21.94 18.91 5.81
C LEU A 38 -23.35 19.35 5.47
N ILE A 39 -24.07 20.02 6.39
CA ILE A 39 -25.40 20.57 6.10
C ILE A 39 -25.31 21.62 4.98
N LEU A 40 -24.32 22.50 5.02
CA LEU A 40 -24.13 23.53 3.99
C LEU A 40 -23.79 22.96 2.60
N ILE A 41 -23.03 21.86 2.54
CA ILE A 41 -22.51 21.31 1.27
C ILE A 41 -23.42 20.21 0.70
N LEU A 42 -23.93 19.31 1.55
CA LEU A 42 -24.58 18.06 1.12
C LEU A 42 -26.10 18.04 1.25
N ASP A 43 -26.71 18.94 2.03
CA ASP A 43 -28.17 18.98 2.15
C ASP A 43 -28.79 19.51 0.84
N SER A 44 -29.83 18.81 0.36
CA SER A 44 -30.53 19.08 -0.90
C SER A 44 -31.52 20.24 -0.83
N LYS A 45 -31.76 20.78 0.38
CA LYS A 45 -32.65 21.93 0.59
C LYS A 45 -32.10 23.23 -0.01
N PRO A 46 -32.98 24.20 -0.32
CA PRO A 46 -32.57 25.54 -0.74
C PRO A 46 -31.59 26.17 0.26
N ILE A 47 -30.63 26.98 -0.22
CA ILE A 47 -29.60 27.57 0.63
C ILE A 47 -30.17 28.43 1.77
N ILE A 48 -31.30 29.10 1.52
CA ILE A 48 -32.00 29.93 2.51
C ILE A 48 -32.56 29.08 3.65
N GLU A 49 -33.16 27.93 3.35
CA GLU A 49 -33.68 27.02 4.37
C GLU A 49 -32.55 26.42 5.21
N ARG A 50 -31.41 26.11 4.59
CA ARG A 50 -30.22 25.58 5.27
C ARG A 50 -29.63 26.61 6.24
N LEU A 51 -29.51 27.87 5.81
CA LEU A 51 -29.04 28.96 6.67
C LEU A 51 -30.00 29.21 7.84
N ASN A 52 -31.31 29.29 7.57
CA ASN A 52 -32.33 29.44 8.61
C ASN A 52 -32.30 28.28 9.62
N TYR A 53 -32.10 27.05 9.15
CA TYR A 53 -31.97 25.89 10.02
C TYR A 53 -30.72 26.00 10.92
N ILE A 54 -29.59 26.40 10.36
CA ILE A 54 -28.34 26.58 11.10
C ILE A 54 -28.48 27.68 12.15
N GLU A 55 -29.04 28.82 11.79
CA GLU A 55 -29.23 29.95 12.71
C GLU A 55 -30.14 29.57 13.88
N ASN A 56 -31.29 28.95 13.59
CA ASN A 56 -32.29 28.62 14.60
C ASN A 56 -31.91 27.43 15.50
N ILE A 57 -31.12 26.47 15.01
CA ILE A 57 -30.76 25.27 15.79
C ILE A 57 -29.38 25.39 16.43
N TYR A 58 -28.38 25.87 15.69
CA TYR A 58 -27.00 25.86 16.16
C TYR A 58 -26.57 27.20 16.77
N PHE A 59 -27.24 28.30 16.46
CA PHE A 59 -26.87 29.65 16.91
C PHE A 59 -27.99 30.36 17.69
N LEU A 60 -28.85 29.60 18.38
CA LEU A 60 -29.99 30.13 19.15
C LEU A 60 -29.57 31.12 20.26
N ASN A 61 -28.44 30.86 20.93
CA ASN A 61 -27.99 31.62 22.09
C ASN A 61 -26.52 32.04 21.95
N PHE A 62 -26.12 33.09 22.68
CA PHE A 62 -24.71 33.52 22.75
C PHE A 62 -23.76 32.39 23.20
N CYS A 63 -24.20 31.55 24.13
CA CYS A 63 -23.43 30.36 24.55
C CYS A 63 -23.17 29.40 23.38
N SER A 64 -24.12 29.28 22.43
CA SER A 64 -23.95 28.43 21.25
C SER A 64 -22.90 29.01 20.30
N TYR A 65 -22.83 30.33 20.13
CA TYR A 65 -21.74 30.99 19.40
C TYR A 65 -20.37 30.71 20.04
N LEU A 66 -20.26 30.86 21.36
CA LEU A 66 -19.03 30.53 22.08
C LEU A 66 -18.67 29.05 21.96
N ASN A 67 -19.65 28.15 21.92
CA ASN A 67 -19.38 26.73 21.74
C ASN A 67 -18.78 26.43 20.36
N HIS A 68 -19.32 27.02 19.29
CA HIS A 68 -18.91 26.73 17.92
C HIS A 68 -17.62 27.44 17.50
N PHE A 69 -17.31 28.61 18.07
CA PHE A 69 -16.08 29.36 17.75
C PHE A 69 -15.04 29.33 18.87
N GLY A 70 -15.47 29.40 20.13
CA GLY A 70 -14.59 29.44 21.29
C GLY A 70 -13.90 28.11 21.58
N ILE A 71 -14.60 26.98 21.48
CA ILE A 71 -13.98 25.65 21.71
C ILE A 71 -12.91 25.34 20.66
N PRO A 72 -13.15 25.51 19.34
CA PRO A 72 -12.08 25.32 18.35
C PRO A 72 -10.90 26.24 18.56
N LEU A 73 -11.14 27.50 18.94
CA LEU A 73 -10.07 28.44 19.25
C LEU A 73 -9.24 27.95 20.45
N LEU A 74 -9.88 27.49 21.53
CA LEU A 74 -9.18 26.91 22.68
C LEU A 74 -8.38 25.66 22.33
N ILE A 75 -8.97 24.74 21.55
CA ILE A 75 -8.28 23.54 21.04
C ILE A 75 -7.07 23.96 20.19
N SER A 76 -7.23 24.99 19.38
CA SER A 76 -6.16 25.48 18.49
C SER A 76 -5.00 26.07 19.28
N ILE A 77 -5.29 26.90 20.29
CA ILE A 77 -4.27 27.44 21.20
C ILE A 77 -3.57 26.31 21.94
N PHE A 78 -4.33 25.37 22.50
CA PHE A 78 -3.78 24.22 23.19
C PHE A 78 -2.85 23.40 22.29
N TRP A 79 -3.29 23.11 21.07
CA TRP A 79 -2.50 22.35 20.10
C TRP A 79 -1.26 23.12 19.62
N PHE A 80 -1.37 24.44 19.43
CA PHE A 80 -0.24 25.30 19.07
C PHE A 80 0.89 25.26 20.12
N PHE A 81 0.55 25.19 21.41
CA PHE A 81 1.55 25.03 22.48
C PHE A 81 2.03 23.58 22.65
N LEU A 82 1.16 22.59 22.44
CA LEU A 82 1.50 21.18 22.60
C LEU A 82 2.38 20.64 21.46
N TYR A 83 2.13 21.08 20.23
CA TYR A 83 2.83 20.64 19.03
C TYR A 83 4.36 20.79 19.08
N PRO A 84 4.95 21.95 19.45
CA PRO A 84 6.41 22.08 19.52
C PRO A 84 7.04 21.14 20.56
N ILE A 85 6.34 20.86 21.66
CA ILE A 85 6.80 19.93 22.69
C ILE A 85 6.85 18.50 22.12
N LEU A 86 5.76 18.04 21.51
CA LEU A 86 5.72 16.72 20.85
C LEU A 86 6.78 16.58 19.75
N ARG A 87 6.97 17.64 18.95
CA ARG A 87 7.99 17.68 17.90
C ARG A 87 9.40 17.59 18.47
N HIS A 88 9.68 18.24 19.59
CA HIS A 88 10.98 18.16 20.24
C HIS A 88 11.29 16.72 20.70
N TYR A 89 10.36 16.06 21.39
CA TYR A 89 10.55 14.69 21.88
C TYR A 89 10.74 13.69 20.74
N THR A 90 9.92 13.76 19.70
CA THR A 90 10.05 12.91 18.51
C THR A 90 11.38 13.13 17.82
N SER A 91 11.77 14.40 17.60
CA SER A 91 13.07 14.74 17.02
C SER A 91 14.24 14.18 17.84
N MET A 92 14.20 14.30 19.16
CA MET A 92 15.24 13.75 20.06
C MET A 92 15.31 12.22 19.97
N TYR A 93 14.16 11.54 19.94
CA TYR A 93 14.10 10.08 19.79
C TYR A 93 14.72 9.61 18.46
N TYR A 94 14.31 10.22 17.34
CA TYR A 94 14.84 9.88 16.02
C TYR A 94 16.34 10.19 15.91
N THR A 95 16.76 11.35 16.40
CA THR A 95 18.18 11.76 16.37
C THR A 95 19.03 10.81 17.20
N SER A 96 18.58 10.42 18.40
CA SER A 96 19.30 9.48 19.27
C SER A 96 19.45 8.11 18.62
N ASN A 97 18.39 7.58 18.01
CA ASN A 97 18.44 6.29 17.33
C ASN A 97 19.34 6.34 16.09
N TYR A 98 19.25 7.41 15.29
CA TYR A 98 20.12 7.63 14.14
C TYR A 98 21.60 7.67 14.56
N LEU A 99 21.93 8.45 15.59
CA LEU A 99 23.30 8.55 16.10
C LEU A 99 23.81 7.22 16.66
N LYS A 100 22.96 6.42 17.33
CA LYS A 100 23.32 5.07 17.78
C LYS A 100 23.64 4.15 16.61
N THR A 101 22.83 4.17 15.55
CA THR A 101 23.06 3.34 14.37
C THR A 101 24.32 3.74 13.61
N GLU A 102 24.57 5.04 13.44
CA GLU A 102 25.78 5.54 12.77
C GLU A 102 27.03 5.27 13.59
N LYS A 103 26.95 5.45 14.93
CA LYS A 103 28.05 5.08 15.82
C LYS A 103 28.36 3.59 15.75
N MET A 104 27.34 2.73 15.76
CA MET A 104 27.53 1.28 15.64
C MET A 104 28.20 0.90 14.30
N LYS A 105 27.81 1.54 13.19
CA LYS A 105 28.47 1.33 11.88
C LYS A 105 29.93 1.79 11.91
N ALA A 106 30.19 2.98 12.46
CA ALA A 106 31.54 3.52 12.58
C ALA A 106 32.43 2.65 13.48
N ASP A 107 31.91 2.17 14.61
CA ASP A 107 32.61 1.27 15.52
C ASP A 107 32.90 -0.09 14.85
N LEU A 108 31.98 -0.61 14.03
CA LEU A 108 32.20 -1.83 13.24
C LEU A 108 33.28 -1.63 12.17
N ALA A 109 33.30 -0.48 11.49
CA ALA A 109 34.29 -0.15 10.47
C ALA A 109 35.68 0.11 11.05
N ASN A 110 35.75 0.78 12.21
CA ASN A 110 37.01 1.12 12.88
C ASN A 110 37.61 -0.04 13.69
N ASN A 111 36.84 -1.10 13.96
CA ASN A 111 37.38 -2.30 14.59
C ASN A 111 38.27 -3.04 13.58
N ALA A 112 39.59 -2.84 13.69
CA ALA A 112 40.60 -3.38 12.77
C ALA A 112 40.53 -4.90 12.58
N ASN A 113 39.98 -5.65 13.54
CA ASN A 113 39.76 -7.09 13.43
C ASN A 113 38.61 -7.48 12.46
N ASN A 114 37.74 -6.53 12.11
CA ASN A 114 36.59 -6.76 11.23
C ASN A 114 36.80 -6.27 9.80
N ILE A 115 37.72 -5.34 9.55
CA ILE A 115 38.02 -4.82 8.20
C ILE A 115 38.30 -5.94 7.19
N PRO A 116 39.23 -6.89 7.43
CA PRO A 116 39.48 -7.96 6.47
C PRO A 116 38.27 -8.90 6.32
N ARG A 117 37.46 -9.07 7.38
CA ARG A 117 36.25 -9.89 7.33
C ARG A 117 35.15 -9.22 6.51
N LEU A 118 35.00 -7.89 6.63
CA LEU A 118 34.04 -7.10 5.87
C LEU A 118 34.38 -7.11 4.37
N GLU A 119 35.66 -6.90 4.03
CA GLU A 119 36.12 -6.95 2.64
C GLU A 119 35.93 -8.35 2.03
N LEU A 120 36.18 -9.41 2.81
CA LEU A 120 35.91 -10.78 2.39
C LEU A 120 34.41 -11.04 2.18
N LEU A 121 33.55 -10.55 3.07
CA LEU A 121 32.10 -10.68 2.95
C LEU A 121 31.55 -9.90 1.76
N GLU A 122 32.06 -8.70 1.52
CA GLU A 122 31.68 -7.89 0.36
C GLU A 122 32.11 -8.57 -0.95
N LYS A 123 33.35 -9.08 -1.00
CA LYS A 123 33.84 -9.84 -2.15
C LYS A 123 33.05 -11.13 -2.37
N ALA A 124 32.66 -11.83 -1.30
CA ALA A 124 31.81 -13.01 -1.38
C ALA A 124 30.40 -12.66 -1.88
N ASN A 125 29.81 -11.58 -1.37
CA ASN A 125 28.50 -11.10 -1.80
C ASN A 125 28.49 -10.67 -3.28
N ASN A 126 29.51 -9.92 -3.72
CA ASN A 126 29.66 -9.52 -5.12
C ASN A 126 29.84 -10.74 -6.04
N LYS A 127 30.59 -11.78 -5.59
CA LYS A 127 30.66 -13.05 -6.32
C LYS A 127 29.30 -13.74 -6.40
N LEU A 128 28.54 -13.80 -5.30
CA LEU A 128 27.22 -14.40 -5.29
C LEU A 128 26.26 -13.69 -6.25
N GLN A 129 26.23 -12.35 -6.23
CA GLN A 129 25.44 -11.54 -7.16
C GLN A 129 25.82 -11.81 -8.62
N SER A 130 27.10 -12.05 -8.92
CA SER A 130 27.53 -12.37 -10.29
C SER A 130 27.11 -13.77 -10.75
N ILE A 131 26.92 -14.72 -9.83
CA ILE A 131 26.56 -16.12 -10.12
C ILE A 131 25.03 -16.27 -10.24
N GLU A 132 24.28 -15.44 -9.54
CA GLU A 132 22.82 -15.47 -9.44
C GLU A 132 22.10 -15.56 -10.81
N PRO A 133 22.45 -14.75 -11.85
CA PRO A 133 21.78 -14.86 -13.15
C PRO A 133 22.02 -16.22 -13.83
N TYR A 134 23.19 -16.83 -13.62
CA TYR A 134 23.53 -18.13 -14.20
C TYR A 134 22.77 -19.26 -13.51
N LEU A 135 22.62 -19.21 -12.18
CA LEU A 135 21.78 -20.15 -11.45
C LEU A 135 20.33 -20.05 -11.93
N ILE A 136 19.79 -18.83 -12.03
CA ILE A 136 18.43 -18.61 -12.54
C ILE A 136 18.28 -19.22 -13.94
N LYS A 137 19.25 -18.98 -14.84
CA LYS A 137 19.24 -19.55 -16.19
C LYS A 137 19.33 -21.07 -16.19
N PHE A 138 20.21 -21.65 -15.38
CA PHE A 138 20.39 -23.09 -15.25
C PHE A 138 19.11 -23.77 -14.72
N TYR A 139 18.49 -23.20 -13.69
CA TYR A 139 17.21 -23.69 -13.17
C TYR A 139 16.10 -23.63 -14.24
N LYS A 140 16.03 -22.55 -15.03
CA LYS A 140 15.08 -22.45 -16.15
C LYS A 140 15.30 -23.52 -17.23
N MET A 141 16.55 -23.92 -17.48
CA MET A 141 16.88 -24.93 -18.49
C MET A 141 16.55 -26.37 -18.05
N ASN A 142 16.64 -26.66 -16.75
CA ASN A 142 16.43 -28.02 -16.22
C ASN A 142 14.99 -28.31 -15.79
N LYS A 143 14.11 -27.30 -15.74
CA LYS A 143 12.68 -27.51 -15.48
C LYS A 143 12.02 -28.01 -16.75
N GLU A 144 11.83 -29.33 -16.84
CA GLU A 144 11.08 -29.96 -17.93
C GLU A 144 9.58 -29.64 -17.82
N GLY A 145 8.95 -29.25 -18.94
CA GLY A 145 7.50 -29.03 -19.04
C GLY A 145 7.09 -27.86 -19.93
N ASN A 146 5.81 -27.79 -20.31
CA ASN A 146 5.23 -26.69 -21.11
C ASN A 146 4.95 -25.41 -20.29
N ALA A 147 5.44 -25.35 -19.04
CA ALA A 147 5.23 -24.22 -18.15
C ALA A 147 6.39 -23.23 -18.23
N SER A 148 6.09 -21.94 -18.19
CA SER A 148 7.10 -20.89 -18.09
C SER A 148 7.33 -20.49 -16.63
N TYR A 149 8.60 -20.33 -16.26
CA TYR A 149 9.02 -19.95 -14.92
C TYR A 149 9.91 -18.72 -14.91
N ASN A 150 9.71 -17.86 -13.92
CA ASN A 150 10.57 -16.73 -13.59
C ASN A 150 11.04 -16.84 -12.14
N ILE A 151 12.22 -16.31 -11.85
CA ILE A 151 12.73 -16.23 -10.47
C ILE A 151 12.82 -14.75 -10.15
N LEU A 152 12.27 -14.37 -9.01
CA LEU A 152 12.26 -12.99 -8.56
C LEU A 152 12.47 -12.90 -7.05
N LYS A 153 12.97 -11.76 -6.58
CA LYS A 153 13.11 -11.50 -5.15
C LYS A 153 11.79 -10.94 -4.61
N CYS A 154 11.15 -11.65 -3.69
CA CYS A 154 9.94 -11.20 -3.00
C CYS A 154 9.86 -11.85 -1.60
N GLU A 155 10.44 -11.18 -0.60
CA GLU A 155 10.55 -11.71 0.77
C GLU A 155 9.19 -11.98 1.44
N ALA A 156 8.19 -11.16 1.10
CA ALA A 156 6.84 -11.26 1.65
C ALA A 156 5.99 -12.36 1.00
N ALA A 157 6.47 -13.01 -0.06
CA ALA A 157 5.69 -14.01 -0.77
C ALA A 157 5.82 -15.41 -0.16
N GLU A 158 4.70 -16.10 -0.09
CA GLU A 158 4.59 -17.50 0.33
C GLU A 158 4.13 -18.37 -0.86
N ILE A 159 4.27 -19.69 -0.74
CA ILE A 159 3.80 -20.63 -1.77
C ILE A 159 2.30 -20.41 -2.00
N GLY A 160 1.90 -20.33 -3.28
CA GLY A 160 0.54 -20.00 -3.68
C GLY A 160 0.25 -18.50 -3.79
N SER A 161 1.19 -17.62 -3.41
CA SER A 161 0.98 -16.17 -3.49
C SER A 161 1.04 -15.70 -4.94
N TRP A 162 0.11 -14.83 -5.32
CA TRP A 162 0.13 -14.14 -6.59
C TRP A 162 1.08 -12.95 -6.55
N VAL A 163 1.94 -12.82 -7.56
CA VAL A 163 2.95 -11.77 -7.61
C VAL A 163 2.99 -11.07 -8.95
N ASN A 164 3.33 -9.79 -8.91
CA ASN A 164 3.58 -8.96 -10.08
C ASN A 164 5.09 -8.78 -10.24
N ASP A 165 5.58 -9.07 -11.44
CA ASP A 165 6.98 -9.03 -11.84
C ASP A 165 7.28 -7.67 -12.48
N ASN A 166 8.13 -6.88 -11.81
CA ASN A 166 8.64 -5.61 -12.34
C ASN A 166 10.10 -5.73 -12.82
N GLY A 167 10.58 -6.94 -13.12
CA GLY A 167 11.89 -7.25 -13.71
C GLY A 167 12.83 -8.01 -12.77
N PHE A 168 13.07 -7.50 -11.56
CA PHE A 168 13.99 -8.13 -10.58
C PHE A 168 13.41 -8.25 -9.17
N ILE A 169 12.51 -7.35 -8.80
CA ILE A 169 11.86 -7.32 -7.48
C ILE A 169 10.37 -7.52 -7.72
N GLY A 170 9.83 -8.60 -7.17
CA GLY A 170 8.40 -8.85 -7.21
C GLY A 170 7.68 -8.20 -6.05
N LYS A 171 6.40 -7.91 -6.27
CA LYS A 171 5.47 -7.48 -5.22
C LYS A 171 4.27 -8.42 -5.22
N LEU A 172 3.67 -8.63 -4.05
CA LEU A 172 2.38 -9.30 -3.97
C LEU A 172 1.37 -8.57 -4.85
N ALA A 173 0.62 -9.33 -5.66
CA ALA A 173 -0.41 -8.79 -6.53
C ALA A 173 -1.70 -8.58 -5.75
N TYR A 174 -2.40 -7.47 -5.99
CA TYR A 174 -3.70 -7.18 -5.40
C TYR A 174 -4.41 -6.06 -6.16
N GLN A 175 -5.71 -6.02 -5.99
CA GLN A 175 -6.55 -5.01 -6.60
C GLN A 175 -6.74 -3.79 -5.66
N THR A 176 -6.26 -2.60 -6.05
CA THR A 176 -6.50 -1.34 -5.30
C THR A 176 -7.39 -0.36 -6.04
N LYS A 177 -7.84 0.70 -5.36
CA LYS A 177 -8.70 1.74 -5.97
C LYS A 177 -8.00 2.58 -7.03
N GLU A 178 -6.70 2.76 -6.88
CA GLU A 178 -5.92 3.69 -7.70
C GLU A 178 -4.99 2.95 -8.67
N LYS A 179 -4.70 1.68 -8.40
CA LYS A 179 -3.80 0.84 -9.19
C LYS A 179 -4.30 -0.60 -9.25
N SER A 180 -4.41 -1.15 -10.44
CA SER A 180 -4.56 -2.58 -10.66
C SER A 180 -3.16 -3.18 -10.79
N ILE A 181 -2.72 -3.97 -9.81
CA ILE A 181 -1.45 -4.70 -9.89
C ILE A 181 -1.78 -6.07 -10.48
N TRP A 182 -1.50 -6.28 -11.76
CA TRP A 182 -2.05 -7.37 -12.57
C TRP A 182 -1.29 -8.71 -12.53
N ALA A 183 -0.97 -9.28 -11.36
CA ALA A 183 -0.41 -10.65 -11.21
C ALA A 183 0.20 -11.35 -12.46
N ASN A 184 1.53 -11.45 -12.55
CA ASN A 184 2.21 -12.12 -13.66
C ASN A 184 2.36 -13.63 -13.47
N GLY A 185 2.19 -14.11 -12.24
CA GLY A 185 2.33 -15.53 -11.93
C GLY A 185 2.07 -15.84 -10.47
N ILE A 186 2.17 -17.12 -10.15
CA ILE A 186 1.99 -17.66 -8.81
C ILE A 186 3.31 -18.20 -8.27
N VAL A 187 3.58 -17.99 -7.00
CA VAL A 187 4.74 -18.59 -6.33
C VAL A 187 4.55 -20.10 -6.25
N PHE A 188 5.36 -20.81 -7.00
CA PHE A 188 5.41 -22.27 -7.06
C PHE A 188 6.32 -22.83 -5.95
N GLU A 189 7.47 -22.18 -5.71
CA GLU A 189 8.47 -22.63 -4.74
C GLU A 189 9.19 -21.45 -4.11
N LYS A 190 9.57 -21.60 -2.83
CA LYS A 190 10.35 -20.60 -2.11
C LYS A 190 11.81 -21.05 -2.04
N MET A 191 12.70 -20.16 -2.45
CA MET A 191 14.15 -20.34 -2.40
C MET A 191 14.74 -19.55 -1.22
N ASP A 192 16.00 -19.82 -0.90
CA ASP A 192 16.72 -19.08 0.13
C ASP A 192 16.87 -17.58 -0.22
N ASN A 193 17.14 -16.76 0.78
CA ASN A 193 17.40 -15.31 0.64
C ASN A 193 16.23 -14.50 0.03
N GLY A 194 15.00 -14.99 0.16
CA GLY A 194 13.79 -14.28 -0.27
C GLY A 194 13.51 -14.37 -1.77
N TYR A 195 14.19 -15.27 -2.49
CA TYR A 195 13.86 -15.58 -3.87
C TYR A 195 12.68 -16.54 -3.94
N VAL A 196 11.85 -16.36 -4.96
CA VAL A 196 10.72 -17.24 -5.23
C VAL A 196 10.70 -17.62 -6.70
N LEU A 197 10.39 -18.88 -6.96
CA LEU A 197 10.12 -19.38 -8.29
C LEU A 197 8.66 -19.16 -8.59
N ILE A 198 8.38 -18.37 -9.61
CA ILE A 198 7.04 -18.03 -10.04
C ILE A 198 6.72 -18.77 -11.33
N GLN A 199 5.55 -19.40 -11.38
CA GLN A 199 5.03 -20.00 -12.61
C GLN A 199 4.09 -19.00 -13.28
N THR A 200 4.41 -18.66 -14.53
CA THR A 200 3.71 -17.64 -15.31
C THR A 200 2.71 -18.23 -16.30
N THR A 201 2.90 -19.48 -16.73
CA THR A 201 1.97 -20.22 -17.60
C THR A 201 1.90 -21.70 -17.26
N GLY A 202 0.89 -22.39 -17.79
CA GLY A 202 0.73 -23.84 -17.67
C GLY A 202 -0.29 -24.25 -16.60
N THR A 203 -0.20 -25.50 -16.16
CA THR A 203 -1.04 -26.06 -15.11
C THR A 203 -0.26 -26.18 -13.80
N VAL A 204 -0.96 -25.98 -12.68
CA VAL A 204 -0.42 -26.04 -11.31
C VAL A 204 -1.33 -26.92 -10.47
N SER A 205 -0.77 -27.70 -9.53
CA SER A 205 -1.59 -28.45 -8.57
C SER A 205 -2.39 -27.49 -7.69
N TRP A 206 -3.64 -27.84 -7.38
CA TRP A 206 -4.46 -27.07 -6.45
C TRP A 206 -3.84 -26.93 -5.06
N ASP A 207 -3.02 -27.88 -4.60
CA ASP A 207 -2.36 -27.80 -3.29
C ASP A 207 -1.46 -26.55 -3.17
N ILE A 208 -0.89 -26.12 -4.29
CA ILE A 208 -0.07 -24.91 -4.37
C ILE A 208 -0.96 -23.68 -4.46
N VAL A 209 -1.93 -23.68 -5.39
CA VAL A 209 -2.77 -22.50 -5.67
C VAL A 209 -3.76 -22.20 -4.53
N GLY A 210 -4.29 -23.25 -3.92
CA GLY A 210 -5.30 -23.23 -2.86
C GLY A 210 -4.74 -23.11 -1.45
N ALA A 211 -3.43 -22.85 -1.28
CA ALA A 211 -2.76 -22.77 0.02
C ALA A 211 -3.49 -21.84 1.01
N PHE A 212 -4.09 -20.76 0.50
CA PHE A 212 -4.83 -19.78 1.32
C PHE A 212 -6.33 -20.05 1.43
N THR A 213 -6.93 -20.76 0.48
CA THR A 213 -8.39 -20.94 0.42
C THR A 213 -8.86 -22.09 1.34
N LYS A 214 -7.98 -23.06 1.64
CA LYS A 214 -8.25 -24.26 2.47
C LYS A 214 -9.47 -25.10 2.04
N LYS A 215 -10.10 -24.76 0.91
CA LYS A 215 -11.27 -25.44 0.36
C LYS A 215 -10.90 -25.96 -1.02
N ILE A 216 -11.04 -27.26 -1.20
CA ILE A 216 -10.88 -27.90 -2.49
C ILE A 216 -12.15 -27.61 -3.32
N PRO A 217 -12.02 -27.08 -4.54
CA PRO A 217 -13.16 -26.79 -5.38
C PRO A 217 -13.81 -28.10 -5.82
N THR A 218 -15.14 -28.13 -5.74
CA THR A 218 -15.96 -29.26 -6.18
C THR A 218 -16.41 -29.12 -7.63
N GLU A 219 -16.26 -27.93 -8.20
CA GLU A 219 -16.72 -27.57 -9.54
C GLU A 219 -15.65 -26.76 -10.28
N VAL A 220 -15.73 -26.76 -11.61
CA VAL A 220 -14.93 -25.88 -12.48
C VAL A 220 -15.33 -24.44 -12.21
N SER A 221 -14.36 -23.60 -11.86
CA SER A 221 -14.60 -22.19 -11.55
C SER A 221 -13.43 -21.32 -11.99
N ASP A 222 -13.78 -20.11 -12.43
CA ASP A 222 -12.82 -19.04 -12.66
C ASP A 222 -12.39 -18.45 -11.32
N TYR A 223 -11.12 -18.08 -11.20
CA TYR A 223 -10.59 -17.36 -10.04
C TYR A 223 -10.05 -16.01 -10.46
N TYR A 224 -10.22 -15.03 -9.58
CA TYR A 224 -9.93 -13.63 -9.79
C TYR A 224 -8.96 -13.11 -8.75
N LEU A 225 -8.21 -12.06 -9.10
CA LEU A 225 -7.31 -11.41 -8.16
C LEU A 225 -8.10 -10.69 -7.06
N SER A 226 -7.76 -10.99 -5.80
CA SER A 226 -8.44 -10.40 -4.65
C SER A 226 -7.96 -8.98 -4.32
N THR A 227 -8.72 -8.30 -3.46
CA THR A 227 -8.27 -7.08 -2.79
C THR A 227 -7.15 -7.33 -1.76
N GLU A 228 -7.01 -8.57 -1.27
CA GLU A 228 -5.94 -8.94 -0.35
C GLU A 228 -4.63 -9.26 -1.11
N PRO A 229 -3.46 -8.73 -0.65
CA PRO A 229 -2.15 -9.02 -1.25
C PRO A 229 -1.84 -10.50 -1.40
N GLY A 230 -1.57 -10.91 -2.63
CA GLY A 230 -1.13 -12.25 -2.99
C GLY A 230 -2.24 -13.28 -3.06
N LYS A 231 -3.52 -12.90 -2.91
CA LYS A 231 -4.63 -13.84 -2.81
C LYS A 231 -5.58 -13.77 -4.00
N MET A 232 -6.35 -14.83 -4.17
CA MET A 232 -7.39 -14.95 -5.17
C MET A 232 -8.76 -15.19 -4.52
N GLU A 233 -9.81 -14.89 -5.27
CA GLU A 233 -11.21 -15.07 -4.89
C GLU A 233 -12.02 -15.65 -6.05
N GLN A 234 -13.12 -16.35 -5.73
CA GLN A 234 -14.00 -16.97 -6.74
C GLN A 234 -15.05 -15.98 -7.28
N GLU A 235 -15.41 -14.96 -6.48
CA GLU A 235 -16.36 -13.94 -6.89
C GLU A 235 -15.67 -12.77 -7.57
N ARG A 236 -16.26 -12.27 -8.67
CA ARG A 236 -15.78 -11.05 -9.31
C ARG A 236 -16.05 -9.83 -8.41
N SER A 237 -15.06 -8.95 -8.29
CA SER A 237 -15.25 -7.66 -7.62
C SER A 237 -16.30 -6.80 -8.33
N LYS A 238 -17.46 -6.59 -7.67
CA LYS A 238 -18.55 -5.73 -8.18
C LYS A 238 -18.22 -4.23 -8.17
N ILE A 239 -17.13 -3.85 -7.50
CA ILE A 239 -16.78 -2.44 -7.22
C ILE A 239 -15.94 -1.83 -8.37
N ARG A 240 -15.50 -2.64 -9.33
CA ARG A 240 -14.43 -2.31 -10.28
C ARG A 240 -14.95 -2.20 -11.71
N LYS A 241 -14.19 -1.52 -12.57
CA LYS A 241 -14.45 -1.49 -14.03
C LYS A 241 -13.73 -2.62 -14.76
N GLU A 242 -12.68 -3.17 -14.16
CA GLU A 242 -11.84 -4.21 -14.75
C GLU A 242 -11.46 -5.21 -13.66
N TYR A 243 -11.36 -6.47 -14.05
CA TYR A 243 -10.88 -7.55 -13.19
C TYR A 243 -9.88 -8.41 -13.98
N GLN A 244 -8.98 -9.07 -13.25
CA GLN A 244 -8.06 -10.02 -13.82
C GLN A 244 -8.51 -11.43 -13.43
N THR A 245 -8.84 -12.24 -14.44
CA THR A 245 -8.94 -13.69 -14.28
C THR A 245 -7.51 -14.21 -14.14
N LEU A 246 -7.28 -15.04 -13.12
CA LEU A 246 -5.99 -15.64 -12.84
C LEU A 246 -5.86 -17.03 -13.48
N GLY A 247 -6.99 -17.74 -13.56
CA GLY A 247 -7.05 -19.07 -14.14
C GLY A 247 -8.36 -19.79 -13.85
N THR A 248 -8.41 -21.04 -14.30
CA THR A 248 -9.56 -21.94 -14.18
C THR A 248 -9.15 -23.24 -13.51
N THR A 249 -10.02 -23.76 -12.65
CA THR A 249 -9.86 -25.11 -12.10
C THR A 249 -10.32 -26.16 -13.11
N THR A 250 -9.58 -27.25 -13.20
CA THR A 250 -9.92 -28.44 -13.97
C THR A 250 -9.89 -29.64 -13.04
N ILE A 251 -10.95 -30.45 -13.06
CA ILE A 251 -11.11 -31.61 -12.18
C ILE A 251 -11.08 -32.86 -13.04
N GLU A 252 -10.04 -33.68 -12.87
CA GLU A 252 -9.88 -34.95 -13.58
C GLU A 252 -9.77 -36.07 -12.55
N GLY A 253 -10.89 -36.77 -12.30
CA GLY A 253 -10.96 -37.78 -11.24
C GLY A 253 -10.82 -37.15 -9.85
N ASN A 254 -9.77 -37.55 -9.11
CA ASN A 254 -9.47 -37.02 -7.78
C ASN A 254 -8.44 -35.88 -7.80
N GLU A 255 -7.86 -35.58 -8.95
CA GLU A 255 -6.86 -34.52 -9.08
C GLU A 255 -7.52 -33.21 -9.51
N VAL A 256 -7.27 -32.17 -8.71
CA VAL A 256 -7.67 -30.80 -9.05
C VAL A 256 -6.44 -30.06 -9.53
N THR A 257 -6.49 -29.64 -10.79
CA THR A 257 -5.46 -28.82 -11.40
C THR A 257 -5.98 -27.40 -11.63
N PHE A 258 -5.07 -26.44 -11.67
CA PHE A 258 -5.36 -25.05 -11.93
C PHE A 258 -4.61 -24.61 -13.18
N LYS A 259 -5.35 -24.25 -14.22
CA LYS A 259 -4.78 -23.73 -15.46
C LYS A 259 -4.63 -22.22 -15.34
N LEU A 260 -3.38 -21.74 -15.38
CA LEU A 260 -3.07 -20.31 -15.36
C LEU A 260 -3.59 -19.66 -16.64
N ASP A 261 -4.45 -18.65 -16.49
CA ASP A 261 -5.03 -17.88 -17.59
C ASP A 261 -5.14 -16.41 -17.17
N LEU A 262 -4.02 -15.70 -17.28
CA LEU A 262 -3.87 -14.31 -16.86
C LEU A 262 -4.49 -13.37 -17.89
N LYS A 263 -5.80 -13.11 -17.77
CA LYS A 263 -6.56 -12.25 -18.69
C LYS A 263 -7.22 -11.10 -17.95
N VAL A 264 -7.14 -9.90 -18.52
CA VAL A 264 -7.85 -8.72 -18.02
C VAL A 264 -9.10 -8.52 -18.85
N THR A 265 -10.25 -8.43 -18.19
CA THR A 265 -11.55 -8.26 -18.84
C THR A 265 -12.24 -7.01 -18.30
N PRO A 266 -12.74 -6.10 -19.17
CA PRO A 266 -13.60 -5.01 -18.77
C PRO A 266 -15.00 -5.54 -18.39
N LEU A 267 -15.59 -4.94 -17.35
CA LEU A 267 -16.97 -5.21 -16.91
C LEU A 267 -18.02 -4.65 -17.87
#